data_AF-A0A7Z9PSV5-F1
#
_entry.id   AF-A0A7Z9PSV5-F1
#
_cell.length_a   1.000
_cell.length_b   1.000
_cell.length_c   1.000
_cell.angle_alpha   90.00
_cell.angle_beta   90.00
_cell.angle_gamma   90.00
#
_symmetry.space_group_name_H-M   'P 1'
#
loop_
_entity.id
_entity.type
_entity.pdbx_description
1 polymer ?
#
loop_
_entity_poly.entity_id
_entity_poly.type
_entity_poly.pdbx_seq_one_letter_code
_entity_poly.pdbx_strand_id
1 'polypeptide(L)'
;MLPQQEKLAKRVWQKFRGATDSLIGYKRGLHIGPAQERAFLRAMKEAFAFHYLGCPEFQMLCQDQDFFPWDLKTSEDLARIPYFFVTALKYHSVKSVPDEQIVLTLKSSGTSGQTSAIYLDRTSLRRIKRVVRHIYLDLEMVNRMKTNYLCFTYDPEVAKDVGTAFSDKLLTGLTRVNHVCYAIVWDEKKNDWHLDVDRVAASLERFEASGRPFRILGFPAHTWSVLQQIVEARNGRCFRFGPRSFVITGGGWKNFDHQQIDKRIFREQVGRWLGIPAQNVRDLYGMVEHGVPYCECEKWRMHIPNYSRVLVRDPITLEVLPPGQAGLLQFLTPYHHSFPAVSLLTTDRGVVHPECRCGRKSPTLTLLGRAGVTKHKGCAIAALKIGAGK
;
A
#
# COMPACT_ATOMS: atom_id res chain seq x y z
N MET A 1 24.18 -23.53 2.00
CA MET A 1 23.52 -23.90 3.26
C MET A 1 24.16 -25.16 3.84
N LEU A 2 24.55 -25.16 5.11
CA LEU A 2 25.02 -26.39 5.76
C LEU A 2 23.83 -27.35 5.97
N PRO A 3 23.97 -28.68 5.76
CA PRO A 3 22.86 -29.63 5.89
C PRO A 3 22.11 -29.55 7.23
N GLN A 4 22.81 -29.21 8.31
CA GLN A 4 22.22 -29.03 9.64
C GLN A 4 21.31 -27.79 9.72
N GLN A 5 21.71 -26.67 9.12
CA GLN A 5 20.92 -25.44 9.07
C GLN A 5 19.63 -25.64 8.28
N GLU A 6 19.71 -26.36 7.16
CA GLU A 6 18.53 -26.71 6.36
C GLU A 6 17.53 -27.54 7.17
N LYS A 7 18.02 -28.56 7.90
CA LYS A 7 17.18 -29.40 8.76
C LYS A 7 16.49 -28.60 9.86
N LEU A 8 17.19 -27.65 10.48
CA LEU A 8 16.63 -26.77 11.51
C LEU A 8 15.55 -25.85 10.93
N ALA A 9 15.83 -25.19 9.80
CA ALA A 9 14.84 -24.34 9.13
C ALA A 9 13.60 -25.12 8.69
N LYS A 10 13.77 -26.32 8.12
CA LYS A 10 12.64 -27.22 7.77
C LYS A 10 11.81 -27.58 8.99
N ARG A 11 12.43 -27.86 10.14
CA ARG A 11 11.72 -28.15 11.40
C ARG A 11 10.89 -26.95 11.88
N VAL A 12 11.45 -25.74 11.81
CA VAL A 12 10.70 -24.51 12.16
C VAL A 12 9.53 -24.32 11.20
N TRP A 13 9.77 -24.39 9.90
CA TRP A 13 8.73 -24.22 8.89
C TRP A 13 7.59 -25.23 9.06
N GLN A 14 7.90 -26.52 9.21
CA GLN A 14 6.90 -27.57 9.43
C GLN A 14 6.09 -27.34 10.71
N LYS A 15 6.74 -26.93 11.80
CA LYS A 15 6.08 -26.65 13.09
C LYS A 15 5.05 -25.51 13.01
N PHE A 16 5.31 -24.50 12.17
CA PHE A 16 4.46 -23.31 12.06
C PHE A 16 3.67 -23.23 10.75
N ARG A 17 3.69 -24.29 9.92
CA ARG A 17 2.99 -24.34 8.64
C ARG A 17 1.51 -23.97 8.79
N GLY A 18 1.03 -23.04 7.97
CA GLY A 18 -0.33 -22.51 8.00
C GLY A 18 -0.60 -21.40 9.03
N ALA A 19 0.40 -20.96 9.79
CA ALA A 19 0.27 -19.86 10.74
C ALA A 19 -0.05 -18.52 10.06
N THR A 20 0.51 -18.25 8.88
CA THR A 20 0.22 -17.05 8.09
C THR A 20 -1.24 -17.03 7.65
N ASP A 21 -1.79 -18.14 7.15
CA ASP A 21 -3.20 -18.19 6.77
C ASP A 21 -4.14 -18.15 7.99
N SER A 22 -3.69 -18.66 9.14
CA SER A 22 -4.38 -18.54 10.43
C SER A 22 -4.42 -17.09 10.93
N LEU A 23 -3.32 -16.34 10.81
CA LEU A 23 -3.28 -14.90 11.09
C LEU A 23 -4.26 -14.15 10.18
N ILE A 24 -4.26 -14.44 8.89
CA ILE A 24 -5.18 -13.82 7.92
C ILE A 24 -6.64 -14.26 8.20
N GLY A 25 -6.86 -15.32 8.98
CA GLY A 25 -8.17 -15.71 9.50
C GLY A 25 -8.83 -14.65 10.39
N TYR A 26 -8.05 -13.82 11.08
CA TYR A 26 -8.58 -12.71 11.89
C TYR A 26 -9.10 -11.59 10.99
N LYS A 27 -10.43 -11.50 10.81
CA LYS A 27 -11.09 -10.58 9.86
C LYS A 27 -11.07 -9.10 10.26
N ARG A 28 -10.75 -8.80 11.52
CA ARG A 28 -10.62 -7.43 12.05
C ARG A 28 -9.15 -7.01 11.96
N GLY A 29 -8.75 -6.47 10.81
CA GLY A 29 -7.36 -6.15 10.50
C GLY A 29 -6.74 -5.04 11.36
N LEU A 30 -7.55 -4.13 11.90
CA LEU A 30 -7.12 -2.97 12.69
C LEU A 30 -7.34 -3.14 14.20
N HIS A 31 -7.64 -4.36 14.65
CA HIS A 31 -7.80 -4.70 16.06
C HIS A 31 -6.70 -5.66 16.48
N ILE A 32 -5.74 -5.13 17.23
CA ILE A 32 -4.60 -5.89 17.74
C ILE A 32 -4.82 -6.17 19.22
N GLY A 33 -4.65 -7.43 19.60
CA GLY A 33 -4.70 -7.91 20.97
C GLY A 33 -3.79 -9.13 21.13
N PRO A 34 -3.74 -9.74 22.33
CA PRO A 34 -2.78 -10.81 22.64
C PRO A 34 -2.86 -12.01 21.69
N ALA A 35 -4.07 -12.35 21.19
CA ALA A 35 -4.25 -13.43 20.24
C ALA A 35 -3.64 -13.11 18.87
N GLN A 36 -3.84 -11.88 18.37
CA GLN A 36 -3.27 -11.41 17.11
C GLN A 36 -1.75 -11.25 17.20
N GLU A 37 -1.22 -10.79 18.34
CA GLU A 37 0.23 -10.73 18.59
C GLU A 37 0.88 -12.13 18.51
N ARG A 38 0.30 -13.12 19.20
CA ARG A 38 0.78 -14.50 19.13
C ARG A 38 0.65 -15.08 17.72
N ALA A 39 -0.44 -14.79 17.02
CA ALA A 39 -0.65 -15.25 15.64
C ALA A 39 0.35 -14.61 14.68
N PHE A 40 0.65 -13.32 14.85
CA PHE A 40 1.64 -12.60 14.04
C PHE A 40 3.02 -13.21 14.22
N LEU A 41 3.47 -13.43 15.45
CA LEU A 41 4.76 -14.05 15.72
C LEU A 41 4.86 -15.46 15.11
N ARG A 42 3.81 -16.28 15.21
CA ARG A 42 3.78 -17.61 14.58
C ARG A 42 3.86 -17.54 13.06
N ALA A 43 3.15 -16.59 12.45
CA ALA A 43 3.18 -16.34 11.01
C ALA A 43 4.56 -15.86 10.55
N MET A 44 5.22 -14.99 11.32
CA MET A 44 6.59 -14.56 11.06
C MET A 44 7.57 -15.74 11.14
N LYS A 45 7.42 -16.66 12.09
CA LYS A 45 8.25 -17.88 12.16
C LYS A 45 8.07 -18.78 10.94
N GLU A 46 6.83 -18.94 10.46
CA GLU A 46 6.55 -19.68 9.23
C GLU A 46 7.20 -19.00 8.02
N ALA A 47 6.90 -17.71 7.81
CA ALA A 47 7.37 -16.95 6.66
C ALA A 47 8.90 -16.84 6.64
N PHE A 48 9.52 -16.54 7.78
CA PHE A 48 10.97 -16.45 7.91
C PHE A 48 11.65 -17.76 7.51
N ALA A 49 11.19 -18.90 8.06
CA ALA A 49 11.75 -20.20 7.71
C ALA A 49 11.52 -20.56 6.24
N PHE A 50 10.34 -20.24 5.70
CA PHE A 50 10.01 -20.47 4.29
C PHE A 50 10.94 -19.68 3.34
N HIS A 51 11.08 -18.37 3.57
CA HIS A 51 11.93 -17.52 2.75
C HIS A 51 13.42 -17.88 2.89
N TYR A 52 13.89 -18.24 4.08
CA TYR A 52 15.27 -18.71 4.26
C TYR A 52 15.58 -19.98 3.46
N LEU A 53 14.61 -20.89 3.34
CA LEU A 53 14.75 -22.12 2.55
C LEU A 53 14.64 -21.88 1.04
N GLY A 54 13.83 -20.89 0.63
CA GLY A 54 13.47 -20.68 -0.77
C GLY A 54 14.16 -19.52 -1.49
N CYS A 55 14.83 -18.61 -0.78
CA CYS A 55 15.47 -17.41 -1.35
C CYS A 55 16.96 -17.37 -1.02
N PRO A 56 17.85 -17.63 -1.99
CA PRO A 56 19.30 -17.60 -1.79
C PRO A 56 19.82 -16.26 -1.27
N GLU A 57 19.32 -15.14 -1.79
CA GLU A 57 19.73 -13.80 -1.38
C GLU A 57 19.37 -13.53 0.08
N PHE A 58 18.18 -13.97 0.50
CA PHE A 58 17.75 -13.81 1.88
C PHE A 58 18.53 -14.73 2.83
N GLN A 59 18.88 -15.94 2.38
CA GLN A 59 19.79 -16.82 3.12
C GLN A 59 21.15 -16.17 3.35
N MET A 60 21.72 -15.49 2.34
CA MET A 60 22.98 -14.76 2.49
C MET A 60 22.86 -13.64 3.53
N LEU A 61 21.78 -12.87 3.51
CA LEU A 61 21.53 -11.85 4.53
C LEU A 61 21.44 -12.43 5.95
N CYS A 62 20.84 -13.62 6.10
CA CYS A 62 20.79 -14.31 7.39
C CYS A 62 22.15 -14.76 7.89
N GLN A 63 23.04 -15.16 6.98
CA GLN A 63 24.41 -15.55 7.30
C GLN A 63 25.26 -14.34 7.71
N ASP A 64 25.15 -13.24 6.97
CA ASP A 64 25.86 -11.99 7.25
C ASP A 64 25.49 -11.39 8.62
N GLN A 65 24.19 -11.42 8.94
CA GLN A 65 23.64 -10.85 10.18
C GLN A 65 23.63 -11.84 11.35
N ASP A 66 24.12 -13.08 11.17
CA ASP A 66 24.10 -14.17 12.14
C ASP A 66 22.75 -14.32 12.88
N PHE A 67 21.66 -14.35 12.11
CA PHE A 67 20.31 -14.51 12.65
C PHE A 67 19.44 -15.37 11.75
N PHE A 68 18.95 -16.49 12.30
CA PHE A 68 18.30 -17.53 11.53
C PHE A 68 16.87 -17.80 11.99
N PRO A 69 16.06 -18.53 11.20
CA PRO A 69 14.67 -18.81 11.54
C PRO A 69 14.45 -19.51 12.90
N TRP A 70 15.42 -20.30 13.35
CA TRP A 70 15.33 -20.96 14.65
C TRP A 70 15.63 -20.03 15.83
N ASP A 71 16.21 -18.85 15.60
CA ASP A 71 16.52 -17.88 16.66
C ASP A 71 15.33 -16.99 17.01
N LEU A 72 14.34 -16.88 16.11
CA LEU A 72 13.11 -16.13 16.35
C LEU A 72 12.24 -16.81 17.43
N LYS A 73 12.34 -16.35 18.69
CA LYS A 73 11.60 -16.89 19.85
C LYS A 73 10.44 -15.99 20.25
N THR A 74 10.67 -14.70 20.40
CA THR A 74 9.71 -13.73 20.93
C THR A 74 9.42 -12.60 19.93
N SER A 75 8.59 -11.64 20.31
CA SER A 75 8.26 -10.49 19.45
C SER A 75 9.41 -9.48 19.37
N GLU A 76 10.25 -9.41 20.41
CA GLU A 76 11.43 -8.54 20.48
C GLU A 76 12.47 -8.94 19.42
N ASP A 77 12.59 -10.24 19.17
CA ASP A 77 13.47 -10.82 18.13
C ASP A 77 13.10 -10.38 16.70
N LEU A 78 11.88 -9.87 16.46
CA LEU A 78 11.47 -9.40 15.13
C LEU A 78 12.39 -8.31 14.58
N ALA A 79 12.95 -7.48 15.47
CA ALA A 79 13.89 -6.42 15.10
C ALA A 79 15.23 -6.95 14.58
N ARG A 80 15.55 -8.21 14.84
CA ARG A 80 16.79 -8.87 14.41
C ARG A 80 16.64 -9.63 13.08
N ILE A 81 15.41 -9.75 12.56
CA ILE A 81 15.20 -10.38 11.25
C ILE A 81 15.94 -9.55 10.18
N PRO A 82 16.89 -10.16 9.44
CA PRO A 82 17.61 -9.50 8.35
C PRO A 82 16.64 -8.84 7.39
N TYR A 83 16.99 -7.66 6.86
CA TYR A 83 16.13 -6.90 5.97
C TYR A 83 16.79 -6.67 4.61
N PHE A 84 15.97 -6.60 3.57
CA PHE A 84 16.41 -5.98 2.33
C PHE A 84 16.27 -4.46 2.44
N PHE A 85 17.30 -3.74 2.01
CA PHE A 85 17.11 -2.34 1.65
C PHE A 85 16.25 -2.28 0.39
N VAL A 86 15.15 -1.53 0.43
CA VAL A 86 14.22 -1.45 -0.71
C VAL A 86 14.91 -1.02 -2.01
N THR A 87 15.96 -0.20 -1.91
CA THR A 87 16.73 0.27 -3.06
C THR A 87 17.51 -0.85 -3.75
N ALA A 88 17.96 -1.86 -3.01
CA ALA A 88 18.68 -3.01 -3.58
C ALA A 88 17.79 -3.85 -4.51
N LEU A 89 16.47 -3.87 -4.26
CA LEU A 89 15.48 -4.59 -5.07
C LEU A 89 15.31 -4.04 -6.50
N LYS A 90 15.92 -2.88 -6.81
CA LYS A 90 16.02 -2.38 -8.18
C LYS A 90 17.08 -3.12 -9.00
N TYR A 91 18.09 -3.66 -8.32
CA TYR A 91 19.25 -4.33 -8.92
C TYR A 91 19.16 -5.85 -8.84
N HIS A 92 18.31 -6.38 -7.95
CA HIS A 92 18.18 -7.81 -7.70
C HIS A 92 16.73 -8.27 -7.82
N SER A 93 16.52 -9.36 -8.55
CA SER A 93 15.24 -10.06 -8.63
C SER A 93 15.20 -11.15 -7.55
N VAL A 94 14.55 -10.87 -6.43
CA VAL A 94 14.44 -11.84 -5.33
C VAL A 94 13.11 -12.59 -5.36
N LYS A 95 13.16 -13.92 -5.21
CA LYS A 95 12.01 -14.82 -5.22
C LYS A 95 12.21 -15.90 -4.16
N SER A 96 11.11 -16.44 -3.64
CA SER A 96 11.12 -17.59 -2.71
C SER A 96 10.45 -18.84 -3.28
N VAL A 97 10.04 -18.76 -4.55
CA VAL A 97 9.40 -19.84 -5.30
C VAL A 97 9.96 -19.86 -6.73
N PRO A 98 9.88 -20.99 -7.45
CA PRO A 98 10.24 -21.08 -8.85
C PRO A 98 9.40 -20.18 -9.76
N ASP A 99 9.95 -19.83 -10.93
CA ASP A 99 9.34 -18.89 -11.87
C ASP A 99 8.00 -19.38 -12.43
N GLU A 100 7.83 -20.70 -12.55
CA GLU A 100 6.61 -21.32 -13.06
C GLU A 100 5.40 -21.11 -12.12
N GLN A 101 5.64 -20.75 -10.85
CA GLN A 101 4.58 -20.45 -9.88
C GLN A 101 4.14 -18.98 -9.92
N ILE A 102 4.90 -18.11 -10.59
CA ILE A 102 4.58 -16.69 -10.68
C ILE A 102 3.48 -16.47 -11.71
N VAL A 103 2.42 -15.77 -11.29
CA VAL A 103 1.26 -15.51 -12.17
C VAL A 103 1.04 -14.02 -12.45
N LEU A 104 1.71 -13.14 -11.69
CA LEU A 104 1.68 -11.71 -11.89
C LEU A 104 3.00 -11.09 -11.46
N THR A 105 3.54 -10.21 -12.29
CA THR A 105 4.71 -9.38 -11.97
C THR A 105 4.26 -7.93 -11.94
N LEU A 106 4.51 -7.23 -10.84
CA LEU A 106 4.21 -5.81 -10.70
C LEU A 106 5.52 -5.03 -10.58
N LYS A 107 5.66 -3.98 -11.39
CA LYS A 107 6.82 -3.09 -11.31
C LYS A 107 6.50 -1.85 -10.49
N SER A 108 7.47 -1.36 -9.73
CA SER A 108 7.40 0.00 -9.19
C SER A 108 7.54 0.99 -10.34
N SER A 109 6.75 2.05 -10.33
CA SER A 109 6.82 3.07 -11.38
C SER A 109 8.01 4.00 -11.11
N GLY A 110 9.16 3.67 -11.67
CA GLY A 110 10.29 4.57 -11.84
C GLY A 110 10.30 5.08 -13.27
N THR A 111 10.08 6.37 -13.49
CA THR A 111 10.31 6.96 -14.82
C THR A 111 11.79 7.26 -14.99
N SER A 112 12.38 6.75 -16.08
CA SER A 112 13.77 6.84 -16.54
C SER A 112 14.82 6.15 -15.64
N GLY A 113 15.10 4.86 -15.91
CA GLY A 113 16.28 4.18 -15.41
C GLY A 113 16.03 2.74 -14.97
N GLN A 114 15.58 2.54 -13.73
CA GLN A 114 15.55 1.22 -13.08
C GLN A 114 14.38 1.09 -12.11
N THR A 115 13.60 0.01 -12.24
CA THR A 115 12.41 -0.27 -11.44
C THR A 115 12.59 -1.57 -10.68
N SER A 116 12.11 -1.62 -9.43
CA SER A 116 11.96 -2.89 -8.70
C SER A 116 10.76 -3.65 -9.26
N ALA A 117 10.85 -4.97 -9.25
CA ALA A 117 9.75 -5.87 -9.59
C ALA A 117 9.43 -6.76 -8.41
N ILE A 118 8.14 -6.94 -8.14
CA ILE A 118 7.67 -8.01 -7.25
C ILE A 118 7.02 -9.09 -8.08
N TYR A 119 7.09 -10.30 -7.54
CA TYR A 119 6.54 -11.50 -8.14
C TYR A 119 5.45 -12.03 -7.24
N LEU A 120 4.26 -12.23 -7.80
CA LEU A 120 3.08 -12.67 -7.09
C LEU A 120 2.61 -14.00 -7.66
N ASP A 121 2.64 -15.02 -6.80
CA ASP A 121 1.97 -16.29 -7.04
C ASP A 121 0.49 -16.24 -6.62
N ARG A 122 -0.25 -17.32 -6.89
CA ARG A 122 -1.67 -17.42 -6.52
C ARG A 122 -1.89 -17.30 -5.01
N THR A 123 -0.95 -17.78 -4.19
CA THR A 123 -1.06 -17.70 -2.73
C THR A 123 -0.93 -16.26 -2.24
N SER A 124 0.08 -15.52 -2.73
CA SER A 124 0.26 -14.11 -2.40
C SER A 124 -0.94 -13.28 -2.81
N LEU A 125 -1.47 -13.46 -4.03
CA LEU A 125 -2.66 -12.73 -4.52
C LEU A 125 -3.89 -12.99 -3.65
N ARG A 126 -4.14 -14.25 -3.28
CA ARG A 126 -5.24 -14.63 -2.39
C ARG A 126 -5.12 -13.95 -1.02
N ARG A 127 -3.91 -13.94 -0.45
CA ARG A 127 -3.62 -13.34 0.86
C ARG A 127 -3.78 -11.83 0.83
N ILE A 128 -3.23 -11.14 -0.17
CA ILE A 128 -3.40 -9.69 -0.38
C ILE A 128 -4.88 -9.31 -0.44
N LYS A 129 -5.68 -10.01 -1.27
CA LYS A 129 -7.13 -9.75 -1.38
C LYS A 129 -7.86 -9.84 -0.03
N ARG A 130 -7.50 -10.82 0.81
CA ARG A 130 -8.10 -11.00 2.14
C ARG A 130 -7.65 -9.90 3.12
N VAL A 131 -6.34 -9.64 3.18
CA VAL A 131 -5.73 -8.59 4.03
C VAL A 131 -6.34 -7.23 3.74
N VAL A 132 -6.38 -6.83 2.46
CA VAL A 132 -6.99 -5.57 2.01
C VAL A 132 -8.45 -5.53 2.46
N ARG A 133 -9.24 -6.56 2.17
CA ARG A 133 -10.65 -6.60 2.57
C ARG A 133 -10.84 -6.44 4.09
N HIS A 134 -10.01 -7.06 4.92
CA HIS A 134 -10.11 -6.97 6.38
C HIS A 134 -9.77 -5.58 6.93
N ILE A 135 -8.73 -4.94 6.38
CA ILE A 135 -8.35 -3.57 6.73
C ILE A 135 -9.49 -2.60 6.39
N TYR A 136 -9.99 -2.66 5.16
CA TYR A 136 -11.04 -1.76 4.70
C TYR A 136 -12.42 -2.07 5.29
N LEU A 137 -12.65 -3.28 5.81
CA LEU A 137 -13.84 -3.61 6.58
C LEU A 137 -13.88 -2.83 7.89
N ASP A 138 -12.77 -2.77 8.62
CA ASP A 138 -12.67 -2.00 9.87
C ASP A 138 -12.76 -0.48 9.65
N LEU A 139 -12.49 -0.03 8.43
CA LEU A 139 -12.63 1.37 7.99
C LEU A 139 -14.03 1.70 7.44
N GLU A 140 -14.97 0.75 7.51
CA GLU A 140 -16.36 0.84 7.04
C GLU A 140 -16.51 1.03 5.52
N MET A 141 -15.48 0.64 4.78
CA MET A 141 -15.44 0.76 3.32
C MET A 141 -15.80 -0.55 2.60
N VAL A 142 -16.10 -1.63 3.31
CA VAL A 142 -16.57 -2.89 2.70
C VAL A 142 -18.06 -3.08 2.97
N ASN A 143 -18.86 -3.19 1.90
CA ASN A 143 -20.31 -3.41 2.00
C ASN A 143 -20.88 -3.96 0.67
N ARG A 144 -22.20 -4.20 0.60
CA ARG A 144 -22.89 -4.76 -0.57
C ARG A 144 -23.57 -3.73 -1.47
N MET A 145 -23.39 -2.43 -1.22
CA MET A 145 -23.98 -1.38 -2.04
C MET A 145 -23.34 -1.38 -3.43
N LYS A 146 -24.16 -1.04 -4.44
CA LYS A 146 -23.68 -0.74 -5.79
C LYS A 146 -23.04 0.66 -5.77
N THR A 147 -21.75 0.74 -6.07
CA THR A 147 -20.93 1.96 -5.92
C THR A 147 -20.27 2.32 -7.25
N ASN A 148 -20.23 3.61 -7.58
CA ASN A 148 -19.49 4.14 -8.72
C ASN A 148 -18.03 4.42 -8.33
N TYR A 149 -17.09 4.24 -9.25
CA TYR A 149 -15.67 4.45 -9.00
C TYR A 149 -15.07 5.38 -10.06
N LEU A 150 -14.34 6.40 -9.62
CA LEU A 150 -13.47 7.22 -10.45
C LEU A 150 -12.03 6.94 -10.02
N CYS A 151 -11.21 6.47 -10.95
CA CYS A 151 -9.83 6.11 -10.69
C CYS A 151 -8.91 7.06 -11.47
N PHE A 152 -8.23 7.95 -10.74
CA PHE A 152 -7.12 8.77 -11.25
C PHE A 152 -5.86 7.92 -11.39
N THR A 153 -5.94 6.92 -12.27
CA THR A 153 -4.93 5.89 -12.52
C THR A 153 -5.09 5.39 -13.95
N TYR A 154 -4.08 4.66 -14.44
CA TYR A 154 -4.08 4.06 -15.77
C TYR A 154 -5.17 3.01 -15.92
N ASP A 155 -5.79 2.94 -17.10
CA ASP A 155 -6.71 1.84 -17.41
C ASP A 155 -5.98 0.49 -17.32
N PRO A 156 -6.37 -0.40 -16.39
CA PRO A 156 -5.69 -1.67 -16.15
C PRO A 156 -5.92 -2.70 -17.24
N GLU A 157 -6.85 -2.49 -18.19
CA GLU A 157 -6.99 -3.37 -19.37
C GLU A 157 -5.78 -3.23 -20.30
N VAL A 158 -5.22 -2.01 -20.37
CA VAL A 158 -4.03 -1.68 -21.17
C VAL A 158 -2.76 -1.72 -20.31
N ALA A 159 -2.77 -1.13 -19.11
CA ALA A 159 -1.63 -1.05 -18.19
C ALA A 159 -1.49 -2.28 -17.28
N LYS A 160 -1.14 -3.44 -17.86
CA LYS A 160 -1.17 -4.74 -17.16
C LYS A 160 -0.12 -4.94 -16.06
N ASP A 161 1.01 -4.24 -16.09
CA ASP A 161 2.15 -4.41 -15.17
C ASP A 161 2.37 -3.25 -14.20
N VAL A 162 1.46 -2.26 -14.18
CA VAL A 162 1.56 -1.06 -13.33
C VAL A 162 0.94 -1.32 -11.95
N GLY A 163 1.78 -1.32 -10.91
CA GLY A 163 1.36 -1.65 -9.54
C GLY A 163 0.26 -0.76 -8.95
N THR A 164 0.20 0.53 -9.30
CA THR A 164 -0.86 1.44 -8.83
C THR A 164 -2.21 1.10 -9.47
N ALA A 165 -2.24 0.84 -10.78
CA ALA A 165 -3.46 0.42 -11.48
C ALA A 165 -4.02 -0.90 -10.91
N PHE A 166 -3.13 -1.84 -10.56
CA PHE A 166 -3.53 -3.07 -9.87
C PHE A 166 -4.15 -2.79 -8.49
N SER A 167 -3.54 -1.92 -7.69
CA SER A 167 -4.02 -1.58 -6.35
C SER A 167 -5.38 -0.89 -6.38
N ASP A 168 -5.55 0.10 -7.27
CA ASP A 168 -6.82 0.81 -7.43
C ASP A 168 -7.92 -0.14 -7.93
N LYS A 169 -7.61 -0.99 -8.92
CA LYS A 169 -8.53 -2.04 -9.40
C LYS A 169 -8.94 -2.97 -8.25
N LEU A 170 -8.02 -3.38 -7.39
CA LEU A 170 -8.34 -4.20 -6.22
C LEU A 170 -9.31 -3.50 -5.27
N LEU A 171 -9.14 -2.19 -5.04
CA LEU A 171 -10.02 -1.39 -4.18
C LEU A 171 -11.43 -1.19 -4.75
N THR A 172 -11.62 -1.30 -6.08
CA THR A 172 -12.97 -1.32 -6.67
C THR A 172 -13.80 -2.52 -6.21
N GLY A 173 -13.14 -3.63 -5.84
CA GLY A 173 -13.78 -4.85 -5.35
C GLY A 173 -14.25 -4.82 -3.89
N LEU A 174 -14.08 -3.69 -3.18
CA LEU A 174 -14.54 -3.56 -1.79
C LEU A 174 -16.07 -3.47 -1.67
N THR A 175 -16.77 -3.13 -2.77
CA THR A 175 -18.24 -3.12 -2.85
C THR A 175 -18.73 -3.79 -4.13
N ARG A 176 -20.05 -3.75 -4.39
CA ARG A 176 -20.55 -4.13 -5.72
C ARG A 176 -20.28 -2.99 -6.68
N VAL A 177 -19.53 -3.25 -7.74
CA VAL A 177 -19.27 -2.24 -8.77
C VAL A 177 -20.56 -1.91 -9.52
N ASN A 178 -20.88 -0.62 -9.66
CA ASN A 178 -21.93 -0.12 -10.55
C ASN A 178 -21.32 0.38 -11.87
N HIS A 179 -20.32 1.25 -11.77
CA HIS A 179 -19.55 1.75 -12.89
C HIS A 179 -18.12 2.07 -12.43
N VAL A 180 -17.15 1.97 -13.34
CA VAL A 180 -15.77 2.42 -13.13
C VAL A 180 -15.40 3.37 -14.27
N CYS A 181 -14.79 4.49 -13.92
CA CYS A 181 -14.19 5.44 -14.85
C CYS A 181 -12.70 5.54 -14.54
N TYR A 182 -11.84 5.11 -15.47
CA TYR A 182 -10.41 5.38 -15.42
C TYR A 182 -10.14 6.72 -16.09
N ALA A 183 -9.43 7.62 -15.41
CA ALA A 183 -9.17 8.98 -15.89
C ALA A 183 -7.96 9.07 -16.81
N ILE A 184 -6.98 8.17 -16.66
CA ILE A 184 -5.78 8.11 -17.50
C ILE A 184 -6.00 7.02 -18.54
N VAL A 185 -6.18 7.42 -19.78
CA VAL A 185 -6.61 6.58 -20.91
C VAL A 185 -5.53 6.53 -21.97
N TRP A 186 -5.48 5.40 -22.68
CA TRP A 186 -4.54 5.20 -23.77
C TRP A 186 -5.07 5.85 -25.05
N ASP A 187 -4.26 6.70 -25.67
CA ASP A 187 -4.52 7.24 -27.00
C ASP A 187 -3.77 6.40 -28.04
N GLU A 188 -4.51 5.56 -28.77
CA GLU A 188 -3.92 4.70 -29.81
C GLU A 188 -3.24 5.50 -30.92
N LYS A 189 -3.71 6.71 -31.23
CA LYS A 189 -3.15 7.55 -32.30
C LYS A 189 -1.83 8.18 -31.87
N LYS A 190 -1.73 8.61 -30.62
CA LYS A 190 -0.51 9.21 -30.07
C LYS A 190 0.46 8.17 -29.49
N ASN A 191 0.01 6.92 -29.33
CA ASN A 191 0.74 5.86 -28.67
C ASN A 191 1.24 6.30 -27.28
N ASP A 192 0.39 7.03 -26.55
CA ASP A 192 0.72 7.63 -25.25
C ASP A 192 -0.53 7.73 -24.37
N TRP A 193 -0.29 7.92 -23.07
CA TRP A 193 -1.32 8.12 -22.07
C TRP A 193 -1.71 9.59 -21.95
N HIS A 194 -3.00 9.85 -21.79
CA HIS A 194 -3.49 11.19 -21.45
C HIS A 194 -4.55 11.15 -20.36
N LEU A 195 -4.71 12.28 -19.68
CA LEU A 195 -5.77 12.50 -18.71
C LEU A 195 -7.00 13.05 -19.44
N ASP A 196 -8.12 12.34 -19.38
CA ASP A 196 -9.36 12.71 -20.07
C ASP A 196 -10.33 13.41 -19.10
N VAL A 197 -10.19 14.73 -19.00
CA VAL A 197 -10.97 15.57 -18.06
C VAL A 197 -12.47 15.60 -18.41
N ASP A 198 -12.80 15.65 -19.70
CA ASP A 198 -14.20 15.69 -20.16
C ASP A 198 -14.94 14.39 -19.81
N ARG A 199 -14.29 13.24 -20.00
CA ARG A 199 -14.83 11.95 -19.56
C ARG A 199 -15.02 11.90 -18.05
N VAL A 200 -14.12 12.48 -17.26
CA VAL A 200 -14.26 12.56 -15.80
C VAL A 200 -15.45 13.43 -15.43
N ALA A 201 -15.59 14.62 -16.02
CA ALA A 201 -16.71 15.53 -15.79
C ALA A 201 -18.06 14.85 -16.09
N ALA A 202 -18.19 14.25 -17.28
CA ALA A 202 -19.40 13.54 -17.69
C ALA A 202 -19.70 12.34 -16.76
N SER A 203 -18.66 11.65 -16.27
CA SER A 203 -18.84 10.54 -15.34
C SER A 203 -19.32 11.00 -13.97
N LEU A 204 -18.78 12.10 -13.43
CA LEU A 204 -19.22 12.65 -12.15
C LEU A 204 -20.67 13.11 -12.20
N GLU A 205 -21.13 13.75 -13.29
CA GLU A 205 -22.54 14.11 -13.48
C GLU A 205 -23.44 12.88 -13.49
N ARG A 206 -23.08 11.82 -14.25
CA ARG A 206 -23.82 10.56 -14.27
C ARG A 206 -23.84 9.89 -12.89
N PHE A 207 -22.74 9.94 -12.16
CA PHE A 207 -22.64 9.35 -10.84
C PHE A 207 -23.50 10.09 -9.83
N GLU A 208 -23.50 11.42 -9.84
CA GLU A 208 -24.37 12.27 -9.02
C GLU A 208 -25.84 11.95 -9.31
N ALA A 209 -26.23 11.96 -10.59
CA ALA A 209 -27.60 11.66 -11.04
C ALA A 209 -28.08 10.24 -10.63
N SER A 210 -27.16 9.28 -10.51
CA SER A 210 -27.52 7.91 -10.09
C SER A 210 -27.95 7.80 -8.63
N GLY A 211 -27.67 8.80 -7.79
CA GLY A 211 -27.94 8.77 -6.34
C GLY A 211 -27.19 7.68 -5.56
N ARG A 212 -26.24 6.97 -6.20
CA ARG A 212 -25.48 5.89 -5.58
C ARG A 212 -24.23 6.42 -4.87
N PRO A 213 -23.70 5.68 -3.87
CA PRO A 213 -22.37 5.95 -3.33
C PRO A 213 -21.31 5.97 -4.44
N PHE A 214 -20.29 6.78 -4.23
CA PHE A 214 -19.20 7.00 -5.18
C PHE A 214 -17.84 6.95 -4.47
N ARG A 215 -16.79 6.52 -5.17
CA ARG A 215 -15.42 6.54 -4.65
C ARG A 215 -14.41 7.08 -5.64
N ILE A 216 -13.54 7.96 -5.17
CA ILE A 216 -12.32 8.35 -5.90
C ILE A 216 -11.14 7.51 -5.39
N LEU A 217 -10.35 6.99 -6.32
CA LEU A 217 -9.06 6.32 -6.08
C LEU A 217 -7.98 7.01 -6.91
N GLY A 218 -6.73 7.05 -6.44
CA GLY A 218 -5.58 7.53 -7.22
C GLY A 218 -4.81 8.66 -6.55
N PHE A 219 -4.30 9.61 -7.33
CA PHE A 219 -3.34 10.61 -6.85
C PHE A 219 -4.01 11.89 -6.31
N PRO A 220 -3.48 12.49 -5.22
CA PRO A 220 -3.99 13.76 -4.69
C PRO A 220 -3.98 14.89 -5.71
N ALA A 221 -2.90 15.03 -6.48
CA ALA A 221 -2.75 16.14 -7.41
C ALA A 221 -3.77 16.12 -8.55
N HIS A 222 -3.99 14.97 -9.19
CA HIS A 222 -5.05 14.82 -10.21
C HIS A 222 -6.43 15.02 -9.60
N THR A 223 -6.68 14.48 -8.41
CA THR A 223 -7.95 14.67 -7.71
C THR A 223 -8.22 16.16 -7.49
N TRP A 224 -7.22 16.91 -7.04
CA TRP A 224 -7.36 18.34 -6.81
C TRP A 224 -7.57 19.11 -8.11
N SER A 225 -6.65 18.99 -9.07
CA SER A 225 -6.65 19.84 -10.28
C SER A 225 -7.89 19.60 -11.13
N VAL A 226 -8.28 18.33 -11.32
CA VAL A 226 -9.42 17.98 -12.17
C VAL A 226 -10.73 18.38 -11.51
N LEU A 227 -10.90 18.15 -10.20
CA LEU A 227 -12.11 18.60 -9.51
C LEU A 227 -12.22 20.13 -9.50
N GLN A 228 -11.10 20.83 -9.32
CA GLN A 228 -11.06 22.30 -9.40
C GLN A 228 -11.56 22.78 -10.76
N GLN A 229 -10.96 22.29 -11.86
CA GLN A 229 -11.34 22.66 -13.22
C GLN A 229 -12.82 22.39 -13.50
N ILE A 230 -13.33 21.22 -13.09
CA ILE A 230 -14.72 20.83 -13.31
C ILE A 230 -15.69 21.73 -12.52
N VAL A 231 -15.36 22.05 -11.27
CA VAL A 231 -16.22 22.91 -10.44
C VAL A 231 -16.21 24.36 -10.95
N GLU A 232 -15.06 24.87 -11.38
CA GLU A 232 -14.92 26.20 -12.00
C GLU A 232 -15.75 26.29 -13.30
N ALA A 233 -15.65 25.29 -14.18
CA ALA A 233 -16.45 25.19 -15.41
C ALA A 233 -17.97 25.07 -15.14
N ARG A 234 -18.36 24.67 -13.92
CA ARG A 234 -19.75 24.60 -13.45
C ARG A 234 -20.17 25.86 -12.68
N ASN A 235 -19.51 27.00 -12.91
CA ASN A 235 -19.77 28.26 -12.21
C ASN A 235 -19.75 28.10 -10.67
N GLY A 236 -18.85 27.25 -10.15
CA GLY A 236 -18.73 26.95 -8.73
C GLY A 236 -19.75 25.95 -8.16
N ARG A 237 -20.65 25.37 -8.98
CA ARG A 237 -21.62 24.36 -8.50
C ARG A 237 -20.91 23.08 -8.09
N CYS A 238 -20.78 22.88 -6.77
CA CYS A 238 -20.31 21.64 -6.17
C CYS A 238 -21.28 20.47 -6.41
N PHE A 239 -20.78 19.25 -6.33
CA PHE A 239 -21.55 18.02 -6.36
C PHE A 239 -22.18 17.73 -4.99
N ARG A 240 -23.15 16.82 -4.95
CA ARG A 240 -23.92 16.40 -3.77
C ARG A 240 -23.92 14.88 -3.62
N PHE A 241 -22.74 14.29 -3.47
CA PHE A 241 -22.64 12.86 -3.18
C PHE A 241 -23.02 12.55 -1.73
N GLY A 242 -23.60 11.37 -1.49
CA GLY A 242 -24.02 10.98 -0.14
C GLY A 242 -22.85 10.68 0.83
N PRO A 243 -23.12 10.63 2.16
CA PRO A 243 -22.10 10.46 3.21
C PRO A 243 -21.41 9.09 3.22
N ARG A 244 -21.81 8.15 2.36
CA ARG A 244 -21.16 6.85 2.15
C ARG A 244 -20.17 6.83 0.98
N SER A 245 -19.91 8.00 0.41
CA SER A 245 -18.89 8.21 -0.62
C SER A 245 -17.53 8.52 0.01
N PHE A 246 -16.46 8.10 -0.65
CA PHE A 246 -15.09 8.20 -0.12
C PHE A 246 -14.11 8.69 -1.17
N VAL A 247 -13.07 9.40 -0.74
CA VAL A 247 -11.89 9.65 -1.55
C VAL A 247 -10.73 8.95 -0.86
N ILE A 248 -10.02 8.09 -1.59
CA ILE A 248 -8.87 7.36 -1.08
C ILE A 248 -7.70 7.68 -2.01
N THR A 249 -6.86 8.60 -1.57
CA THR A 249 -5.66 8.94 -2.32
C THR A 249 -4.49 8.05 -1.92
N GLY A 250 -3.47 8.00 -2.76
CA GLY A 250 -2.17 7.44 -2.42
C GLY A 250 -1.05 8.06 -3.26
N GLY A 251 0.18 7.99 -2.75
CA GLY A 251 1.37 8.50 -3.44
C GLY A 251 1.78 9.91 -3.02
N GLY A 252 2.37 10.67 -3.94
CA GLY A 252 2.96 11.99 -3.68
C GLY A 252 1.93 13.11 -3.59
N TRP A 253 2.19 14.06 -2.67
CA TRP A 253 1.34 15.21 -2.37
C TRP A 253 1.76 16.52 -3.05
N LYS A 254 2.64 16.42 -4.04
CA LYS A 254 3.07 17.58 -4.82
C LYS A 254 2.10 17.84 -5.95
N ASN A 255 1.66 19.09 -6.10
CA ASN A 255 0.91 19.53 -7.27
C ASN A 255 1.84 19.63 -8.50
N PHE A 256 1.27 20.01 -9.64
CA PHE A 256 1.98 20.13 -10.92
C PHE A 256 3.11 21.18 -10.85
N ASP A 257 2.99 22.18 -9.96
CA ASP A 257 4.01 23.22 -9.69
C ASP A 257 4.99 22.84 -8.57
N HIS A 258 5.06 21.56 -8.20
CA HIS A 258 5.95 21.02 -7.16
C HIS A 258 5.70 21.52 -5.73
N GLN A 259 4.64 22.30 -5.51
CA GLN A 259 4.21 22.74 -4.19
C GLN A 259 3.46 21.60 -3.48
N GLN A 260 3.70 21.47 -2.18
CA GLN A 260 3.01 20.50 -1.36
C GLN A 260 1.62 21.03 -1.02
N ILE A 261 0.57 20.30 -1.42
CA ILE A 261 -0.79 20.64 -1.01
C ILE A 261 -0.92 20.33 0.48
N ASP A 262 -1.37 21.30 1.27
CA ASP A 262 -1.69 21.06 2.66
C ASP A 262 -2.80 20.01 2.76
N LYS A 263 -2.57 18.93 3.52
CA LYS A 263 -3.49 17.79 3.58
C LYS A 263 -4.86 18.20 4.13
N ARG A 264 -4.91 19.14 5.07
CA ARG A 264 -6.17 19.58 5.68
C ARG A 264 -6.97 20.41 4.68
N ILE A 265 -6.33 21.37 4.02
CA ILE A 265 -6.96 22.16 2.94
C ILE A 265 -7.48 21.23 1.84
N PHE A 266 -6.68 20.25 1.42
CA PHE A 266 -7.09 19.23 0.45
C PHE A 266 -8.40 18.54 0.85
N ARG A 267 -8.46 18.03 2.09
CA ARG A 267 -9.61 17.27 2.60
C ARG A 267 -10.87 18.12 2.69
N GLU A 268 -10.74 19.32 3.24
CA GLU A 268 -11.86 20.25 3.40
C GLU A 268 -12.42 20.69 2.04
N GLN A 269 -11.54 21.06 1.11
CA GLN A 269 -11.94 21.54 -0.21
C GLN A 269 -12.50 20.42 -1.10
N VAL A 270 -11.84 19.26 -1.18
CA VAL A 270 -12.34 18.11 -1.94
C VAL A 270 -13.65 17.59 -1.34
N GLY A 271 -13.76 17.57 -0.01
CA GLY A 271 -15.02 17.25 0.68
C GLY A 271 -16.14 18.19 0.25
N ARG A 272 -15.88 19.51 0.22
CA ARG A 272 -16.83 20.54 -0.23
C ARG A 272 -17.21 20.37 -1.70
N TRP A 273 -16.25 20.21 -2.60
CA TRP A 273 -16.52 20.03 -4.04
C TRP A 273 -17.40 18.82 -4.32
N LEU A 274 -17.23 17.74 -3.56
CA LEU A 274 -17.98 16.49 -3.74
C LEU A 274 -19.27 16.42 -2.89
N GLY A 275 -19.45 17.32 -1.92
CA GLY A 275 -20.56 17.27 -0.97
C GLY A 275 -20.45 16.13 0.05
N ILE A 276 -19.23 15.69 0.38
CA ILE A 276 -18.98 14.57 1.33
C ILE A 276 -18.28 15.07 2.60
N PRO A 277 -18.37 14.35 3.73
CA PRO A 277 -17.61 14.69 4.93
C PRO A 277 -16.10 14.66 4.67
N ALA A 278 -15.36 15.67 5.14
CA ALA A 278 -13.91 15.73 4.98
C ALA A 278 -13.19 14.50 5.60
N GLN A 279 -13.79 13.86 6.61
CA GLN A 279 -13.29 12.63 7.23
C GLN A 279 -13.34 11.40 6.29
N ASN A 280 -14.10 11.48 5.21
CA ASN A 280 -14.14 10.48 4.15
C ASN A 280 -13.12 10.74 3.03
N VAL A 281 -12.41 11.88 3.07
CA VAL A 281 -11.23 12.13 2.25
C VAL A 281 -10.01 11.63 3.03
N ARG A 282 -9.49 10.48 2.61
CA ARG A 282 -8.47 9.72 3.31
C ARG A 282 -7.28 9.46 2.40
N ASP A 283 -6.12 9.32 3.00
CA ASP A 283 -4.90 8.92 2.33
C ASP A 283 -4.54 7.47 2.64
N LEU A 284 -3.70 6.88 1.79
CA LEU A 284 -3.11 5.58 2.01
C LEU A 284 -1.62 5.62 1.67
N TYR A 285 -0.84 4.91 2.48
CA TYR A 285 0.53 4.58 2.14
C TYR A 285 0.65 3.10 1.83
N GLY A 286 1.46 2.80 0.83
CA GLY A 286 1.80 1.45 0.44
C GLY A 286 2.94 1.48 -0.54
N MET A 287 3.62 0.36 -0.64
CA MET A 287 4.68 0.12 -1.60
C MET A 287 4.48 -1.26 -2.20
N VAL A 288 4.82 -1.41 -3.47
CA VAL A 288 4.62 -2.65 -4.22
C VAL A 288 5.40 -3.78 -3.53
N GLU A 289 6.62 -3.50 -3.10
CA GLU A 289 7.54 -4.42 -2.40
C GLU A 289 6.97 -5.02 -1.12
N HIS A 290 6.08 -4.32 -0.43
CA HIS A 290 5.54 -4.73 0.86
C HIS A 290 4.07 -5.17 0.81
N GLY A 291 3.28 -4.58 -0.09
CA GLY A 291 1.88 -4.92 -0.37
C GLY A 291 0.83 -4.58 0.71
N VAL A 292 1.22 -4.26 1.95
CA VAL A 292 0.27 -3.87 3.02
C VAL A 292 -0.19 -2.44 2.76
N PRO A 293 -1.51 -2.17 2.68
CA PRO A 293 -2.00 -0.80 2.69
C PRO A 293 -2.12 -0.25 4.12
N TYR A 294 -1.48 0.88 4.38
CA TYR A 294 -1.61 1.68 5.60
C TYR A 294 -2.58 2.83 5.31
N CYS A 295 -3.87 2.57 5.50
CA CYS A 295 -4.93 3.52 5.18
C CYS A 295 -5.33 4.35 6.40
N GLU A 296 -5.65 5.62 6.16
CA GLU A 296 -6.14 6.53 7.17
C GLU A 296 -7.53 6.16 7.69
N CYS A 297 -7.74 6.31 9.00
CA CYS A 297 -9.08 6.34 9.59
C CYS A 297 -9.74 7.72 9.45
N GLU A 298 -10.94 7.87 9.99
CA GLU A 298 -11.70 9.13 10.03
C GLU A 298 -11.03 10.25 10.86
N LYS A 299 -9.99 9.92 11.63
CA LYS A 299 -9.10 10.89 12.31
C LYS A 299 -7.80 11.15 11.55
N TRP A 300 -7.72 10.71 10.29
CA TRP A 300 -6.59 10.88 9.39
C TRP A 300 -5.26 10.33 9.93
N ARG A 301 -5.33 9.17 10.58
CA ARG A 301 -4.15 8.42 11.06
C ARG A 301 -4.06 7.10 10.32
N MET A 302 -2.89 6.81 9.73
CA MET A 302 -2.64 5.57 9.01
C MET A 302 -2.48 4.43 10.00
N HIS A 303 -3.37 3.44 9.97
CA HIS A 303 -3.28 2.32 10.92
C HIS A 303 -2.30 1.24 10.44
N ILE A 304 -1.53 0.70 11.40
CA ILE A 304 -0.69 -0.48 11.20
C ILE A 304 -1.55 -1.72 11.48
N PRO A 305 -1.88 -2.55 10.47
CA PRO A 305 -2.76 -3.69 10.66
C PRO A 305 -2.07 -4.83 11.40
N ASN A 306 -2.86 -5.76 11.94
CA ASN A 306 -2.38 -6.98 12.61
C ASN A 306 -1.52 -7.90 11.71
N TYR A 307 -1.53 -7.68 10.39
CA TYR A 307 -0.69 -8.37 9.41
C TYR A 307 0.69 -7.73 9.21
N SER A 308 1.02 -6.65 9.93
CA SER A 308 2.29 -5.97 9.80
C SER A 308 2.83 -5.42 11.12
N ARG A 309 4.14 -5.22 11.18
CA ARG A 309 4.80 -4.37 12.17
C ARG A 309 5.63 -3.32 11.44
N VAL A 310 5.80 -2.17 12.07
CA VAL A 310 6.65 -1.08 11.59
C VAL A 310 7.63 -0.76 12.70
N LEU A 311 8.92 -0.88 12.39
CA LEU A 311 10.00 -0.44 13.27
C LEU A 311 10.52 0.89 12.74
N VAL A 312 10.94 1.76 13.66
CA VAL A 312 11.60 3.02 13.33
C VAL A 312 13.07 2.85 13.67
N ARG A 313 13.98 3.09 12.72
CA ARG A 313 15.42 2.96 12.91
C ARG A 313 16.13 4.29 12.87
N ASP A 314 17.16 4.42 13.68
CA ASP A 314 18.12 5.52 13.56
C ASP A 314 18.78 5.46 12.17
N PRO A 315 18.86 6.57 11.42
CA PRO A 315 19.43 6.55 10.07
C PRO A 315 20.95 6.33 10.03
N ILE A 316 21.66 6.51 11.15
CA ILE A 316 23.11 6.35 11.28
C ILE A 316 23.44 4.98 11.85
N THR A 317 22.88 4.64 13.02
CA THR A 317 23.24 3.38 13.72
C THR A 317 22.41 2.18 13.25
N LEU A 318 21.27 2.43 12.59
CA LEU A 318 20.25 1.44 12.25
C LEU A 318 19.64 0.73 13.46
N GLU A 319 19.88 1.18 14.68
CA GLU A 319 19.22 0.65 15.87
C GLU A 319 17.73 1.03 15.90
N VAL A 320 16.91 0.19 16.53
CA VAL A 320 15.47 0.48 16.67
C VAL A 320 15.28 1.59 17.71
N LEU A 321 14.60 2.66 17.28
CA LEU A 321 14.27 3.79 18.11
C LEU A 321 13.05 3.52 18.99
N PRO A 322 12.98 4.13 20.20
CA PRO A 322 11.79 4.10 21.03
C PRO A 322 10.54 4.67 20.32
N PRO A 323 9.32 4.25 20.74
CA PRO A 323 8.07 4.80 20.22
C PRO A 323 8.03 6.33 20.29
N GLY A 324 7.44 6.97 19.27
CA GLY A 324 7.32 8.43 19.18
C GLY A 324 8.54 9.14 18.57
N GLN A 325 9.69 8.47 18.41
CA GLN A 325 10.83 9.05 17.71
C GLN A 325 10.72 8.92 16.18
N ALA A 326 11.35 9.85 15.46
CA ALA A 326 11.35 9.89 14.01
C ALA A 326 12.62 9.27 13.43
N GLY A 327 12.47 8.36 12.48
CA GLY A 327 13.60 7.66 11.84
C GLY A 327 13.19 6.98 10.54
N LEU A 328 14.05 6.09 10.04
CA LEU A 328 13.78 5.27 8.85
C LEU A 328 12.74 4.20 9.17
N LEU A 329 11.83 3.95 8.24
CA LEU A 329 10.78 2.95 8.41
C LEU A 329 11.23 1.60 7.88
N GLN A 330 11.19 0.60 8.76
CA GLN A 330 11.29 -0.81 8.38
C GLN A 330 9.92 -1.46 8.53
N PHE A 331 9.48 -2.14 7.48
CA PHE A 331 8.20 -2.82 7.42
C PHE A 331 8.40 -4.34 7.49
N LEU A 332 7.55 -5.01 8.27
CA LEU A 332 7.55 -6.46 8.43
C LEU A 332 6.17 -7.02 8.10
N THR A 333 6.11 -8.10 7.33
CA THR A 333 4.85 -8.82 7.08
C THR A 333 5.08 -10.29 6.69
N PRO A 334 4.26 -11.24 7.16
CA PRO A 334 4.46 -12.65 6.84
C PRO A 334 3.67 -13.16 5.62
N TYR A 335 2.82 -12.33 4.99
CA TYR A 335 1.84 -12.89 4.05
C TYR A 335 2.34 -13.09 2.61
N HIS A 336 3.38 -12.38 2.17
CA HIS A 336 3.93 -12.60 0.83
C HIS A 336 4.57 -13.98 0.78
N HIS A 337 4.16 -14.80 -0.18
CA HIS A 337 4.67 -16.16 -0.31
C HIS A 337 5.80 -16.22 -1.33
N SER A 338 5.61 -15.63 -2.50
CA SER A 338 6.58 -15.70 -3.61
C SER A 338 7.74 -14.72 -3.51
N PHE A 339 7.63 -13.68 -2.69
CA PHE A 339 8.61 -12.61 -2.55
C PHE A 339 8.93 -12.39 -1.05
N PRO A 340 10.21 -12.31 -0.64
CA PRO A 340 10.61 -12.25 0.77
C PRO A 340 10.42 -10.85 1.39
N ALA A 341 9.17 -10.35 1.43
CA ALA A 341 8.80 -9.08 2.09
C ALA A 341 8.75 -9.18 3.63
N VAL A 342 9.34 -10.22 4.22
CA VAL A 342 9.30 -10.47 5.67
C VAL A 342 9.89 -9.32 6.47
N SER A 343 10.85 -8.60 5.89
CA SER A 343 11.57 -7.50 6.53
C SER A 343 12.18 -6.59 5.47
N LEU A 344 11.68 -5.36 5.35
CA LEU A 344 12.09 -4.38 4.33
C LEU A 344 12.43 -3.05 4.99
N LEU A 345 13.68 -2.60 4.87
CA LEU A 345 14.11 -1.26 5.30
C LEU A 345 13.95 -0.29 4.13
N THR A 346 13.19 0.78 4.36
CA THR A 346 12.87 1.76 3.32
C THR A 346 13.73 3.01 3.43
N THR A 347 13.65 3.85 2.40
CA THR A 347 14.16 5.23 2.44
C THR A 347 13.12 6.21 3.00
N ASP A 348 11.95 5.74 3.45
CA ASP A 348 10.89 6.60 3.98
C ASP A 348 11.11 6.83 5.48
N ARG A 349 10.80 8.05 5.94
CA ARG A 349 10.87 8.48 7.33
C ARG A 349 9.50 8.62 7.94
N GLY A 350 9.38 8.24 9.20
CA GLY A 350 8.13 8.37 9.92
C GLY A 350 8.25 8.18 11.41
N VAL A 351 7.10 8.23 12.07
CA VAL A 351 6.92 8.03 13.51
C VAL A 351 5.79 7.03 13.72
N VAL A 352 5.97 6.08 14.63
CA VAL A 352 4.92 5.19 15.09
C VAL A 352 4.33 5.71 16.40
N HIS A 353 3.00 5.75 16.47
CA HIS A 353 2.24 6.10 17.66
C HIS A 353 1.45 4.88 18.15
N PRO A 354 1.47 4.59 19.46
CA PRO A 354 0.83 3.38 19.99
C PRO A 354 -0.70 3.41 19.90
N GLU A 355 -1.30 4.60 19.88
CA GLU A 355 -2.75 4.78 20.01
C GLU A 355 -3.32 5.71 18.95
N CYS A 356 -4.64 5.63 18.78
CA CYS A 356 -5.40 6.52 17.92
C CYS A 356 -6.70 6.94 18.59
N ARG A 357 -7.08 8.21 18.41
CA ARG A 357 -8.34 8.78 18.90
C ARG A 357 -9.59 8.22 18.20
N CYS A 358 -9.43 7.34 17.21
CA CYS A 358 -10.55 6.62 16.57
C CYS A 358 -11.06 5.43 17.40
N GLY A 359 -10.35 5.05 18.47
CA GLY A 359 -10.71 3.92 19.34
C GLY A 359 -10.30 2.53 18.83
N ARG A 360 -9.73 2.41 17.62
CA ARG A 360 -9.13 1.15 17.14
C ARG A 360 -7.83 0.87 17.89
N LYS A 361 -7.58 -0.39 18.23
CA LYS A 361 -6.43 -0.85 19.05
C LYS A 361 -5.15 -1.09 18.25
N SER A 362 -5.10 -0.72 16.97
CA SER A 362 -3.89 -0.79 16.18
C SER A 362 -3.07 0.49 16.36
N PRO A 363 -1.73 0.38 16.47
CA PRO A 363 -0.83 1.52 16.36
C PRO A 363 -1.03 2.26 15.03
N THR A 364 -0.54 3.50 14.98
CA THR A 364 -0.61 4.34 13.78
C THR A 364 0.75 4.83 13.33
N LEU A 365 0.86 5.11 12.04
CA LEU A 365 2.04 5.61 11.37
C LEU A 365 1.79 7.05 10.92
N THR A 366 2.76 7.93 11.18
CA THR A 366 2.85 9.25 10.57
C THR A 366 4.04 9.25 9.63
N LEU A 367 3.80 9.49 8.34
CA LEU A 367 4.87 9.67 7.36
C LEU A 367 5.38 11.10 7.34
N LEU A 368 6.69 11.25 7.39
CA LEU A 368 7.39 12.54 7.33
C LEU A 368 7.99 12.83 5.95
N GLY A 369 8.09 11.81 5.09
CA GLY A 369 8.64 11.93 3.73
C GLY A 369 9.78 10.95 3.47
N ARG A 370 10.60 11.20 2.45
CA ARG A 370 11.78 10.38 2.11
C ARG A 370 13.05 10.95 2.73
N ALA A 371 13.91 10.09 3.27
CA ALA A 371 15.29 10.42 3.60
C ALA A 371 16.13 10.58 2.32
N GLY A 372 17.09 11.52 2.34
CA GLY A 372 18.06 11.75 1.26
C GLY A 372 17.88 13.05 0.46
N VAL A 373 18.95 13.48 -0.20
CA VAL A 373 19.07 14.76 -0.94
C VAL A 373 18.44 14.66 -2.34
N THR A 374 18.51 13.48 -2.98
CA THR A 374 17.95 13.21 -4.31
C THR A 374 16.67 12.41 -4.19
N LYS A 375 15.53 13.07 -4.42
CA LYS A 375 14.21 12.42 -4.34
C LYS A 375 14.05 11.41 -5.50
N HIS A 376 14.00 10.11 -5.19
CA HIS A 376 13.60 9.10 -6.17
C HIS A 376 12.20 9.43 -6.71
N LYS A 377 12.05 9.44 -8.05
CA LYS A 377 10.77 9.69 -8.72
C LYS A 377 9.81 8.53 -8.41
N GLY A 378 8.71 8.80 -7.70
CA GLY A 378 7.68 7.81 -7.36
C GLY A 378 6.48 7.84 -8.31
N CYS A 379 5.50 6.96 -8.08
CA CYS A 379 4.33 6.75 -8.95
C CYS A 379 3.54 8.03 -9.26
N ALA A 380 3.34 8.87 -8.24
CA ALA A 380 2.68 10.14 -8.43
C ALA A 380 3.44 11.06 -9.39
N ILE A 381 4.78 11.07 -9.41
CA ILE A 381 5.55 11.90 -10.35
C ILE A 381 5.39 11.38 -11.78
N ALA A 382 5.37 10.06 -11.96
CA ALA A 382 5.13 9.45 -13.28
C ALA A 382 3.75 9.84 -13.82
N ALA A 383 2.72 9.68 -12.98
CA ALA A 383 1.35 10.06 -13.34
C ALA A 383 1.20 11.58 -13.51
N LEU A 384 1.87 12.41 -12.71
CA LEU A 384 1.82 13.88 -12.79
C LEU A 384 2.32 14.41 -14.13
N LYS A 385 3.28 13.74 -14.77
CA LYS A 385 3.70 14.09 -16.14
C LYS A 385 2.54 13.99 -17.13
N ILE A 386 1.58 13.10 -16.85
CA ILE A 386 0.36 12.91 -17.63
C ILE A 386 -0.70 13.86 -17.06
N GLY A 387 -0.85 15.01 -17.71
CA GLY A 387 -1.70 16.12 -17.27
C GLY A 387 -0.94 17.43 -17.01
N ALA A 388 0.39 17.38 -16.88
CA ALA A 388 1.26 18.56 -16.87
C ALA A 388 1.48 19.17 -18.28
N GLY A 389 0.54 18.96 -19.21
CA GLY A 389 0.69 19.37 -20.61
C GLY A 389 0.72 20.89 -20.76
N LYS A 390 1.89 21.38 -21.21
CA LYS A 390 2.22 22.57 -22.02
C LYS A 390 1.14 23.63 -22.25
#